data_AF-A0A946BTA9-F1
#
_entry.id   AF-A0A946BTA9-F1
#
_cell.length_a   1.000
_cell.length_b   1.000
_cell.length_c   1.000
_cell.angle_alpha   90.00
_cell.angle_beta   90.00
_cell.angle_gamma   90.00
#
_symmetry.space_group_name_H-M   'P 1'
#
loop_
_entity.id
_entity.type
_entity.pdbx_description
1 polymer ?
#
loop_
_entity_poly.entity_id
_entity_poly.type
_entity_poly.pdbx_seq_one_letter_code
_entity_poly.pdbx_strand_id
1 'polypeptide(L)'
;MNYKSILHIILMILMVGVGGCATGSGSMNPYFEIPPDRLLKTEQELYNSALDKLKNNYPEESVALWKRFLEHNPRSFRGYNNLGMALYSNDQLEPSIDAFETALSLEPFDLKIKDNLKRALRFQVTILRENKKYETAIEHLERVKKLTDEPKKEAVALEIETLQDLIYEQVKRVNTLEDYEAFLVKYPDNPKNSDEARRKIAAMKPQEAPMGTFPEMQGEMQSAPGQRPTQSQQESFVAESFVVEPVEAMPTPSQPVRKETIEIVAETKVPEKVEDMPAETVEEKQEPEVKETVPTAMKRPKLAEPVRDRVPDPSAEMKREKPTPSVPAVKPAPQKRVRIVTRKTPLRVRESPNNKSKVVSALSKDTVVPVLQETKDWFQVEYEKGKKGWIVKKYSKQLP
;
A
#
# COMPACT_ATOMS: atom_id res chain seq x y z
N MET A 1 -32.30 13.87 7.47
CA MET A 1 -31.38 12.75 7.15
C MET A 1 -30.06 13.03 7.86
N ASN A 2 -29.70 12.24 8.86
CA ASN A 2 -28.54 12.51 9.72
C ASN A 2 -27.22 12.17 9.00
N TYR A 3 -26.19 12.99 9.22
CA TYR A 3 -24.87 12.88 8.56
C TYR A 3 -24.20 11.51 8.77
N LYS A 4 -24.46 10.84 9.91
CA LYS A 4 -24.02 9.46 10.19
C LYS A 4 -24.60 8.42 9.23
N SER A 5 -25.84 8.60 8.76
CA SER A 5 -26.50 7.68 7.82
C SER A 5 -26.00 7.86 6.39
N ILE A 6 -25.60 9.07 6.00
CA ILE A 6 -25.03 9.33 4.66
C ILE A 6 -23.61 8.77 4.56
N LEU A 7 -22.81 8.86 5.62
CA LEU A 7 -21.46 8.27 5.68
C LEU A 7 -21.51 6.73 5.60
N HIS A 8 -22.48 6.09 6.27
CA HIS A 8 -22.69 4.63 6.18
C HIS A 8 -23.18 4.16 4.81
N ILE A 9 -24.01 4.96 4.13
CA ILE A 9 -24.50 4.63 2.78
C ILE A 9 -23.38 4.77 1.75
N ILE A 10 -22.48 5.74 1.89
CA ILE A 10 -21.28 5.86 1.04
C ILE A 10 -20.29 4.72 1.32
N LEU A 11 -20.19 4.25 2.57
CA LEU A 11 -19.38 3.09 2.96
C LEU A 11 -19.95 1.75 2.41
N MET A 12 -21.27 1.62 2.33
CA MET A 12 -21.93 0.42 1.77
C MET A 12 -22.01 0.40 0.24
N ILE A 13 -22.13 1.55 -0.42
CA ILE A 13 -22.15 1.59 -1.90
C ILE A 13 -20.76 1.28 -2.50
N LEU A 14 -19.69 1.32 -1.69
CA LEU A 14 -18.37 0.80 -2.08
C LEU A 14 -18.26 -0.73 -2.01
N MET A 15 -19.23 -1.44 -1.41
CA MET A 15 -19.21 -2.90 -1.20
C MET A 15 -20.18 -3.70 -2.10
N VAL A 16 -21.00 -3.05 -2.94
CA VAL A 16 -21.86 -3.74 -3.92
C VAL A 16 -21.61 -3.19 -5.33
N GLY A 17 -20.47 -3.58 -5.89
CA GLY A 17 -20.19 -3.47 -7.32
C GLY A 17 -20.79 -4.66 -8.06
N VAL A 18 -21.79 -4.36 -8.89
CA VAL A 18 -22.52 -5.24 -9.81
C VAL A 18 -21.63 -6.28 -10.49
N GLY A 19 -22.11 -7.53 -10.48
CA GLY A 19 -21.45 -8.71 -11.03
C GLY A 19 -21.04 -8.57 -12.50
N GLY A 20 -19.74 -8.74 -12.72
CA GLY A 20 -19.16 -9.17 -13.98
C GLY A 20 -18.18 -10.29 -13.66
N CYS A 21 -18.30 -11.44 -14.34
CA CYS A 21 -17.48 -12.62 -14.10
C CYS A 21 -15.98 -12.28 -14.16
N ALA A 22 -15.37 -12.14 -13.00
CA ALA A 22 -13.94 -11.95 -12.83
C ALA A 22 -13.27 -13.33 -12.90
N THR A 23 -12.50 -13.59 -13.94
CA THR A 23 -11.47 -14.63 -13.88
C THR A 23 -10.40 -14.15 -12.89
N GLY A 24 -10.33 -14.84 -11.75
CA GLY A 24 -9.66 -14.38 -10.54
C GLY A 24 -8.17 -14.11 -10.70
N SER A 25 -7.76 -12.87 -10.43
CA SER A 25 -6.63 -12.70 -9.51
C SER A 25 -7.07 -13.39 -8.24
N GLY A 26 -6.50 -14.55 -7.90
CA GLY A 26 -6.91 -15.31 -6.72
C GLY A 26 -7.07 -14.33 -5.56
N SER A 27 -8.28 -14.21 -5.04
CA SER A 27 -8.55 -13.46 -3.83
C SER A 27 -7.71 -14.14 -2.75
N MET A 28 -6.51 -13.62 -2.51
CA MET A 28 -5.66 -14.19 -1.48
C MET A 28 -6.34 -13.80 -0.18
N ASN A 29 -6.91 -14.81 0.47
CA ASN A 29 -7.60 -14.66 1.74
C ASN A 29 -6.72 -13.79 2.67
N PRO A 30 -7.20 -12.64 3.16
CA PRO A 30 -6.37 -11.73 3.93
C PRO A 30 -6.08 -12.25 5.35
N TYR A 31 -6.78 -13.29 5.79
CA TYR A 31 -6.60 -13.90 7.10
C TYR A 31 -5.81 -15.22 6.99
N PHE A 32 -5.22 -15.65 8.10
CA PHE A 32 -4.77 -17.02 8.30
C PHE A 32 -5.92 -17.80 8.94
N GLU A 33 -6.34 -18.90 8.31
CA GLU A 33 -7.51 -19.66 8.77
C GLU A 33 -7.15 -20.84 9.66
N ILE A 34 -5.96 -21.38 9.46
CA ILE A 34 -5.53 -22.60 10.13
C ILE A 34 -4.69 -22.19 11.35
N PRO A 35 -5.09 -22.59 12.57
CA PRO A 35 -4.28 -22.36 13.76
C PRO A 35 -2.90 -23.02 13.63
N PRO A 36 -1.85 -22.45 14.24
CA PRO A 36 -0.55 -23.11 14.35
C PRO A 36 -0.63 -24.52 14.95
N ASP A 37 0.28 -25.38 14.53
CA ASP A 37 0.45 -26.70 15.15
C ASP A 37 0.87 -26.54 16.62
N ARG A 38 0.43 -27.46 17.48
CA ARG A 38 0.78 -27.53 18.92
C ARG A 38 0.24 -26.39 19.79
N LEU A 39 -0.96 -25.88 19.49
CA LEU A 39 -1.73 -25.08 20.45
C LEU A 39 -2.50 -25.95 21.43
N LEU A 40 -2.68 -25.47 22.67
CA LEU A 40 -3.64 -26.05 23.61
C LEU A 40 -5.05 -25.99 23.02
N LYS A 41 -5.92 -26.92 23.41
CA LYS A 41 -7.30 -26.96 22.89
C LYS A 41 -8.04 -25.62 23.10
N THR A 42 -7.86 -25.01 24.27
CA THR A 42 -8.45 -23.70 24.61
C THR A 42 -7.92 -22.57 23.73
N GLU A 43 -6.65 -22.61 23.33
CA GLU A 43 -6.06 -21.61 22.42
C GLU A 43 -6.55 -21.80 20.98
N GLN A 44 -6.75 -23.06 20.54
CA GLN A 44 -7.36 -23.37 19.25
C GLN A 44 -8.81 -22.88 19.19
N GLU A 45 -9.58 -23.11 20.25
CA GLU A 45 -10.95 -22.59 20.39
C GLU A 45 -10.97 -21.06 20.32
N LEU A 46 -10.04 -20.39 21.02
CA LEU A 46 -9.91 -18.94 20.99
C LEU A 46 -9.54 -18.40 19.60
N TYR A 47 -8.60 -19.06 18.92
CA TYR A 47 -8.21 -18.73 17.53
C TYR A 47 -9.41 -18.84 16.58
N ASN A 48 -10.13 -19.96 16.64
CA ASN A 48 -11.28 -20.22 15.77
C ASN A 48 -12.44 -19.24 16.07
N SER A 49 -12.70 -18.95 17.34
CA SER A 49 -13.72 -17.98 17.75
C SER A 49 -13.37 -16.56 17.27
N ALA A 50 -12.11 -16.12 17.44
CA ALA A 50 -11.66 -14.82 16.97
C ALA A 50 -11.79 -14.68 15.45
N LEU A 51 -11.46 -15.75 14.70
CA LEU A 51 -11.61 -15.79 13.25
C LEU A 51 -13.08 -15.79 12.80
N ASP A 52 -13.95 -16.51 13.50
CA ASP A 52 -15.39 -16.52 13.24
C ASP A 52 -15.98 -15.12 13.42
N LYS A 53 -15.66 -14.44 14.53
CA LYS A 53 -16.09 -13.05 14.77
C LYS A 53 -15.61 -12.11 13.67
N LEU A 54 -14.38 -12.28 13.18
CA LEU A 54 -13.86 -11.49 12.06
C LEU A 54 -14.66 -11.72 10.77
N LYS A 55 -14.94 -12.99 10.44
CA LYS A 55 -15.64 -13.38 9.21
C LYS A 55 -17.12 -12.95 9.23
N ASN A 56 -17.73 -12.92 10.40
CA ASN A 56 -19.13 -12.56 10.59
C ASN A 56 -19.34 -11.06 10.92
N ASN A 57 -18.33 -10.21 10.69
CA ASN A 57 -18.42 -8.76 10.86
C ASN A 57 -18.71 -8.30 12.31
N TYR A 58 -18.09 -8.97 13.29
CA TYR A 58 -18.02 -8.57 14.69
C TYR A 58 -16.57 -8.17 15.04
N PRO A 59 -16.06 -7.06 14.47
CA PRO A 59 -14.63 -6.74 14.52
C PRO A 59 -14.15 -6.39 15.94
N GLU A 60 -14.96 -5.72 16.76
CA GLU A 60 -14.60 -5.39 18.14
C GLU A 60 -14.40 -6.65 19.01
N GLU A 61 -15.35 -7.60 18.95
CA GLU A 61 -15.24 -8.89 19.63
C GLU A 61 -14.04 -9.69 19.11
N SER A 62 -13.80 -9.67 17.80
CA SER A 62 -12.63 -10.30 17.19
C SER A 62 -11.32 -9.72 17.72
N VAL A 63 -11.21 -8.40 17.83
CA VAL A 63 -10.03 -7.72 18.40
C VAL A 63 -9.77 -8.17 19.84
N ALA A 64 -10.81 -8.24 20.68
CA ALA A 64 -10.68 -8.69 22.06
C ALA A 64 -10.17 -10.14 22.14
N LEU A 65 -10.73 -11.04 21.33
CA LEU A 65 -10.32 -12.45 21.30
C LEU A 65 -8.91 -12.62 20.75
N TRP A 66 -8.51 -11.87 19.71
CA TRP A 66 -7.15 -11.90 19.17
C TRP A 66 -6.12 -11.38 20.18
N LYS A 67 -6.43 -10.32 20.93
CA LYS A 67 -5.57 -9.83 22.01
C LYS A 67 -5.36 -10.90 23.09
N ARG A 68 -6.45 -11.52 23.56
CA ARG A 68 -6.38 -12.62 24.54
C ARG A 68 -5.58 -13.82 24.01
N PHE A 69 -5.72 -14.15 22.72
CA PHE A 69 -4.93 -15.21 22.11
C PHE A 69 -3.43 -14.89 22.15
N LEU A 70 -3.07 -13.64 21.84
CA LEU A 70 -1.68 -13.17 21.80
C LEU A 70 -1.04 -13.01 23.18
N GLU A 71 -1.81 -12.88 24.27
CA GLU A 71 -1.29 -12.89 25.65
C GLU A 71 -0.51 -14.18 25.96
N HIS A 72 -0.99 -15.33 25.46
CA HIS A 72 -0.32 -16.62 25.61
C HIS A 72 0.54 -16.98 24.40
N ASN A 73 0.32 -16.33 23.26
CA ASN A 73 0.99 -16.63 21.99
C ASN A 73 1.71 -15.40 21.38
N PRO A 74 2.64 -14.74 22.10
CA PRO A 74 3.22 -13.46 21.70
C PRO A 74 4.14 -13.53 20.46
N ARG A 75 4.41 -14.72 19.93
CA ARG A 75 5.20 -14.93 18.70
C ARG A 75 4.36 -15.42 17.52
N SER A 76 3.04 -15.34 17.62
CA SER A 76 2.14 -15.80 16.56
C SER A 76 1.97 -14.72 15.48
N PHE A 77 2.76 -14.80 14.40
CA PHE A 77 2.58 -13.92 13.24
C PHE A 77 1.16 -14.03 12.63
N ARG A 78 0.56 -15.23 12.66
CA ARG A 78 -0.82 -15.48 12.23
C ARG A 78 -1.81 -14.69 13.09
N GLY A 79 -1.61 -14.71 14.42
CA GLY A 79 -2.41 -13.96 15.37
C GLY A 79 -2.31 -12.45 15.15
N TYR A 80 -1.09 -11.92 14.99
CA TYR A 80 -0.89 -10.49 14.70
C TYR A 80 -1.46 -10.06 13.35
N ASN A 81 -1.35 -10.87 12.29
CA ASN A 81 -1.99 -10.56 11.01
C ASN A 81 -3.51 -10.53 11.14
N ASN A 82 -4.10 -11.51 11.82
CA ASN A 82 -5.55 -11.54 12.00
C ASN A 82 -6.05 -10.44 12.93
N LEU A 83 -5.29 -10.08 13.97
CA LEU A 83 -5.53 -8.88 14.78
C LEU A 83 -5.48 -7.62 13.92
N GLY A 84 -4.46 -7.47 13.07
CA GLY A 84 -4.35 -6.34 12.14
C GLY A 84 -5.56 -6.24 11.22
N MET A 85 -6.07 -7.37 10.72
CA MET A 85 -7.30 -7.40 9.93
C MET A 85 -8.55 -7.05 10.73
N ALA A 86 -8.67 -7.53 11.98
CA ALA A 86 -9.78 -7.17 12.85
C ALA A 86 -9.78 -5.68 13.19
N LEU A 87 -8.62 -5.11 13.50
CA LEU A 87 -8.42 -3.67 13.72
C LEU A 87 -8.74 -2.85 12.46
N TYR A 88 -8.32 -3.32 11.28
CA TYR A 88 -8.63 -2.69 9.99
C TYR A 88 -10.15 -2.65 9.76
N SER A 89 -10.84 -3.76 10.01
CA SER A 89 -12.31 -3.85 9.92
C SER A 89 -13.05 -3.05 10.99
N ASN A 90 -12.36 -2.67 12.08
CA ASN A 90 -12.88 -1.84 13.16
C ASN A 90 -12.54 -0.35 13.00
N ASP A 91 -12.13 0.09 11.80
CA ASP A 91 -11.66 1.45 11.51
C ASP A 91 -10.46 1.92 12.38
N GLN A 92 -9.78 0.99 13.06
CA GLN A 92 -8.59 1.24 13.88
C GLN A 92 -7.32 1.09 13.04
N LEU A 93 -7.13 2.01 12.10
CA LEU A 93 -6.13 1.89 11.04
C LEU A 93 -4.67 1.92 11.53
N GLU A 94 -4.31 2.83 12.44
CA GLU A 94 -2.94 2.88 12.98
C GLU A 94 -2.61 1.62 13.80
N PRO A 95 -3.43 1.19 14.78
CA PRO A 95 -3.22 -0.09 15.45
C PRO A 95 -3.15 -1.30 14.50
N SER A 96 -3.90 -1.25 13.40
CA SER A 96 -3.87 -2.28 12.37
C SER A 96 -2.50 -2.35 11.68
N ILE A 97 -1.94 -1.20 11.32
CA ILE A 97 -0.59 -1.08 10.74
C ILE A 97 0.45 -1.66 11.71
N ASP A 98 0.39 -1.30 13.00
CA ASP A 98 1.32 -1.81 14.03
C ASP A 98 1.26 -3.34 14.16
N ALA A 99 0.04 -3.90 14.15
CA ALA A 99 -0.16 -5.34 14.21
C ALA A 99 0.40 -6.05 12.96
N PHE A 100 0.21 -5.49 11.77
CA PHE A 100 0.79 -6.04 10.54
C PHE A 100 2.32 -5.93 10.52
N GLU A 101 2.90 -4.84 11.03
CA GLU A 101 4.35 -4.71 11.15
C GLU A 101 4.93 -5.71 12.14
N THR A 102 4.24 -5.92 13.27
CA THR A 102 4.62 -6.97 14.23
C THR A 102 4.57 -8.34 13.56
N ALA A 103 3.50 -8.66 12.83
CA ALA A 103 3.39 -9.91 12.09
C ALA A 103 4.51 -10.09 11.05
N LEU A 104 4.84 -9.03 10.31
CA LEU A 104 5.90 -9.05 9.30
C LEU A 104 7.30 -9.16 9.94
N SER A 105 7.51 -8.59 11.12
CA SER A 105 8.77 -8.74 11.86
C SER A 105 9.02 -10.19 12.30
N LEU A 106 7.93 -10.92 12.60
CA LEU A 106 7.97 -12.34 12.98
C LEU A 106 8.10 -13.26 11.76
N GLU A 107 7.52 -12.87 10.61
CA GLU A 107 7.60 -13.62 9.35
C GLU A 107 7.90 -12.69 8.15
N PRO A 108 9.17 -12.29 7.91
CA PRO A 108 9.55 -11.22 6.98
C PRO A 108 9.28 -11.46 5.50
N PHE A 109 9.04 -12.71 5.10
CA PHE A 109 8.87 -13.09 3.70
C PHE A 109 7.43 -13.40 3.32
N ASP A 110 6.49 -13.39 4.27
CA ASP A 110 5.09 -13.72 3.98
C ASP A 110 4.41 -12.64 3.13
N LEU A 111 3.97 -13.05 1.93
CA LEU A 111 3.35 -12.16 0.96
C LEU A 111 1.98 -11.65 1.40
N LYS A 112 1.21 -12.45 2.16
CA LYS A 112 -0.11 -12.08 2.64
C LYS A 112 0.00 -10.95 3.65
N ILE A 113 0.95 -11.04 4.59
CA ILE A 113 1.21 -9.99 5.58
C ILE A 113 1.68 -8.71 4.87
N LYS A 114 2.64 -8.83 3.94
CA LYS A 114 3.11 -7.69 3.13
C LYS A 114 1.97 -7.01 2.38
N ASP A 115 1.08 -7.77 1.76
CA ASP A 115 -0.06 -7.24 1.01
C ASP A 115 -1.09 -6.56 1.91
N ASN A 116 -1.37 -7.12 3.09
CA ASN A 116 -2.24 -6.49 4.09
C ASN A 116 -1.64 -5.18 4.62
N LEU A 117 -0.34 -5.16 4.96
CA LEU A 117 0.35 -3.95 5.39
C LEU A 117 0.32 -2.87 4.31
N LYS A 118 0.62 -3.22 3.05
CA LYS A 118 0.51 -2.28 1.91
C LYS A 118 -0.90 -1.75 1.75
N ARG A 119 -1.94 -2.57 1.94
CA ARG A 119 -3.34 -2.14 1.88
C ARG A 119 -3.64 -1.10 2.96
N ALA A 120 -3.27 -1.38 4.20
CA ALA A 120 -3.48 -0.48 5.33
C ALA A 120 -2.74 0.86 5.13
N LEU A 121 -1.46 0.80 4.75
CA LEU A 121 -0.66 2.01 4.45
C LEU A 121 -1.27 2.84 3.32
N ARG A 122 -1.72 2.21 2.23
CA ARG A 122 -2.34 2.94 1.10
C ARG A 122 -3.68 3.57 1.47
N PHE A 123 -4.44 2.92 2.36
CA PHE A 123 -5.66 3.52 2.88
C PHE A 123 -5.32 4.77 3.71
N GLN A 124 -4.28 4.70 4.56
CA GLN A 124 -3.82 5.85 5.34
C GLN A 124 -3.29 7.00 4.45
N VAL A 125 -2.54 6.68 3.39
CA VAL A 125 -2.11 7.66 2.37
C VAL A 125 -3.31 8.40 1.77
N THR A 126 -4.40 7.68 1.48
CA THR A 126 -5.61 8.30 0.92
C THR A 126 -6.20 9.31 1.89
N ILE A 127 -6.39 8.93 3.16
CA ILE A 127 -6.91 9.81 4.21
C ILE A 127 -6.01 11.05 4.38
N LEU A 128 -4.70 10.85 4.45
CA LEU A 128 -3.73 11.93 4.62
C LEU A 128 -3.72 12.88 3.42
N ARG A 129 -3.83 12.36 2.20
CA ARG A 129 -3.90 13.17 0.97
C ARG A 129 -5.16 14.03 0.92
N GLU A 130 -6.33 13.48 1.28
CA GLU A 130 -7.57 14.26 1.33
C GLU A 130 -7.49 15.37 2.41
N ASN A 131 -6.79 15.09 3.51
CA ASN A 131 -6.50 16.07 4.57
C ASN A 131 -5.32 17.00 4.25
N LYS A 132 -4.74 16.92 3.05
CA LYS A 132 -3.58 17.71 2.59
C LYS A 132 -2.32 17.56 3.47
N LYS A 133 -2.21 16.45 4.21
CA LYS A 133 -1.02 16.05 4.98
C LYS A 133 -0.08 15.26 4.08
N TYR A 134 0.48 15.93 3.08
CA TYR A 134 1.21 15.28 2.00
C TYR A 134 2.55 14.70 2.44
N GLU A 135 3.25 15.33 3.37
CA GLU A 135 4.52 14.85 3.92
C GLU A 135 4.34 13.49 4.60
N THR A 136 3.37 13.39 5.52
CA THR A 136 3.07 12.12 6.20
C THR A 136 2.58 11.06 5.20
N ALA A 137 1.82 11.46 4.16
CA ALA A 137 1.43 10.54 3.10
C ALA A 137 2.65 10.01 2.30
N ILE A 138 3.66 10.84 2.05
CA ILE A 138 4.91 10.41 1.43
C ILE A 138 5.65 9.40 2.32
N GLU A 139 5.70 9.61 3.64
CA GLU A 139 6.32 8.67 4.57
C GLU A 139 5.69 7.27 4.49
N HIS A 140 4.35 7.19 4.45
CA HIS A 140 3.65 5.91 4.25
C HIS A 140 3.86 5.33 2.84
N LEU A 141 3.93 6.15 1.79
CA LEU A 141 4.26 5.67 0.44
C LEU A 141 5.69 5.12 0.34
N GLU A 142 6.66 5.69 1.04
CA GLU A 142 8.01 5.13 1.11
C GLU A 142 8.02 3.77 1.82
N ARG A 143 7.20 3.60 2.87
CA ARG A 143 6.97 2.26 3.48
C ARG A 143 6.36 1.29 2.47
N VAL A 144 5.34 1.72 1.69
CA VAL A 144 4.75 0.90 0.62
C VAL A 144 5.79 0.53 -0.44
N LYS A 145 6.64 1.46 -0.86
CA LYS A 145 7.69 1.26 -1.86
C LYS A 145 8.71 0.22 -1.39
N LYS A 146 9.11 0.23 -0.11
CA LYS A 146 9.97 -0.80 0.50
C LYS A 146 9.36 -2.20 0.47
N LEU A 147 8.04 -2.30 0.61
CA LEU A 147 7.28 -3.58 0.59
C LEU A 147 6.90 -4.06 -0.83
N THR A 148 7.26 -3.30 -1.85
CA THR A 148 6.83 -3.53 -3.24
C THR A 148 7.98 -4.06 -4.07
N ASP A 149 7.77 -5.16 -4.79
CA ASP A 149 8.78 -5.71 -5.70
C ASP A 149 8.86 -4.90 -7.01
N GLU A 150 10.01 -4.95 -7.68
CA GLU A 150 10.15 -4.40 -9.02
C GLU A 150 9.25 -5.16 -10.03
N PRO A 151 8.66 -4.48 -11.04
CA PRO A 151 8.80 -3.06 -11.43
C PRO A 151 7.76 -2.14 -10.76
N LYS A 152 6.99 -2.62 -9.78
CA LYS A 152 5.88 -1.85 -9.20
C LYS A 152 6.36 -0.68 -8.34
N LYS A 153 7.63 -0.62 -7.94
CA LYS A 153 8.18 0.51 -7.18
C LYS A 153 8.19 1.81 -7.96
N GLU A 154 8.37 1.76 -9.28
CA GLU A 154 8.30 2.94 -10.15
C GLU A 154 6.93 3.62 -10.05
N ALA A 155 5.84 2.84 -9.99
CA ALA A 155 4.51 3.40 -9.82
C ALA A 155 4.35 4.12 -8.47
N VAL A 156 4.92 3.57 -7.39
CA VAL A 156 4.91 4.21 -6.07
C VAL A 156 5.76 5.47 -6.06
N ALA A 157 6.91 5.47 -6.75
CA ALA A 157 7.75 6.66 -6.88
C ALA A 157 7.01 7.81 -7.60
N LEU A 158 6.27 7.51 -8.67
CA LEU A 158 5.44 8.50 -9.35
C LEU A 158 4.31 9.05 -8.46
N GLU A 159 3.73 8.22 -7.59
CA GLU A 159 2.75 8.67 -6.59
C GLU A 159 3.41 9.66 -5.60
N ILE A 160 4.63 9.38 -5.15
CA ILE A 160 5.40 10.26 -4.25
C ILE A 160 5.72 11.60 -4.94
N GLU A 161 6.20 11.57 -6.20
CA GLU A 161 6.45 12.77 -6.99
C GLU A 161 5.18 13.63 -7.14
N THR A 162 4.03 13.00 -7.34
CA THR A 162 2.74 13.70 -7.41
C THR A 162 2.39 14.42 -6.11
N LEU A 163 2.72 13.84 -4.94
CA LEU A 163 2.51 14.51 -3.66
C LEU A 163 3.52 15.65 -3.44
N GLN A 164 4.77 15.49 -3.86
CA GLN A 164 5.76 16.56 -3.83
C GLN A 164 5.34 17.76 -4.69
N ASP A 165 4.74 17.51 -5.86
CA ASP A 165 4.14 18.55 -6.69
C ASP A 165 3.04 19.33 -5.93
N LEU A 166 2.17 18.63 -5.19
CA LEU A 166 1.11 19.27 -4.40
C LEU A 166 1.66 20.08 -3.23
N ILE A 167 2.74 19.62 -2.60
CA ILE A 167 3.47 20.38 -1.57
C ILE A 167 4.02 21.67 -2.20
N TYR A 168 4.64 21.59 -3.38
CA TYR A 168 5.16 22.78 -4.05
C TYR A 168 4.06 23.78 -4.43
N GLU A 169 2.86 23.31 -4.81
CA GLU A 169 1.71 24.20 -4.99
C GLU A 169 1.28 24.91 -3.70
N GLN A 170 1.44 24.29 -2.52
CA GLN A 170 1.22 24.96 -1.23
C GLN A 170 2.30 26.02 -0.98
N VAL A 171 3.57 25.68 -1.20
CA VAL A 171 4.72 26.60 -1.09
C VAL A 171 4.52 27.83 -1.97
N LYS A 172 4.08 27.66 -3.22
CA LYS A 172 3.79 28.78 -4.13
C LYS A 172 2.65 29.70 -3.67
N ARG A 173 1.69 29.17 -2.91
CA ARG A 173 0.58 29.98 -2.37
C ARG A 173 1.03 30.84 -1.19
N VAL A 174 1.89 30.30 -0.33
CA VAL A 174 2.44 31.04 0.81
C VAL A 174 3.51 32.03 0.33
N ASN A 175 4.34 31.59 -0.63
CA ASN A 175 5.32 32.38 -1.36
C ASN A 175 6.32 33.12 -0.45
N THR A 176 6.86 32.43 0.55
CA THR A 176 7.93 32.95 1.40
C THR A 176 9.27 32.32 1.05
N LEU A 177 10.36 33.03 1.32
CA LEU A 177 11.71 32.53 1.15
C LEU A 177 11.93 31.23 1.95
N GLU A 178 11.47 31.22 3.20
CA GLU A 178 11.58 30.08 4.13
C GLU A 178 10.92 28.82 3.57
N ASP A 179 9.70 28.92 3.04
CA ASP A 179 8.98 27.75 2.50
C ASP A 179 9.66 27.17 1.24
N TYR A 180 10.19 28.02 0.36
CA TYR A 180 10.95 27.53 -0.80
C TYR A 180 12.26 26.86 -0.37
N GLU A 181 12.95 27.42 0.62
CA GLU A 181 14.17 26.81 1.18
C GLU A 181 13.85 25.47 1.86
N ALA A 182 12.81 25.41 2.69
CA ALA A 182 12.35 24.18 3.34
C ALA A 182 11.94 23.09 2.33
N PHE A 183 11.29 23.47 1.23
CA PHE A 183 10.97 22.55 0.13
C PHE A 183 12.23 21.93 -0.48
N LEU A 184 13.25 22.75 -0.78
CA LEU A 184 14.50 22.27 -1.37
C LEU A 184 15.35 21.44 -0.42
N VAL A 185 15.28 21.71 0.89
CA VAL A 185 15.94 20.86 1.89
C VAL A 185 15.38 19.44 1.85
N LYS A 186 14.06 19.29 1.72
CA LYS A 186 13.40 17.97 1.70
C LYS A 186 13.45 17.30 0.32
N TYR A 187 13.31 18.08 -0.74
CA TYR A 187 13.16 17.60 -2.12
C TYR A 187 14.13 18.33 -3.07
N PRO A 188 15.45 18.18 -2.87
CA PRO A 188 16.45 18.89 -3.68
C PRO A 188 16.43 18.48 -5.16
N ASP A 189 16.01 17.24 -5.45
CA ASP A 189 16.03 16.63 -6.78
C ASP A 189 14.63 16.37 -7.35
N ASN A 190 13.58 17.07 -6.86
CA ASN A 190 12.26 16.95 -7.46
C ASN A 190 12.35 17.39 -8.95
N PRO A 191 12.00 16.51 -9.90
CA PRO A 191 12.33 16.69 -11.31
C PRO A 191 11.61 17.87 -11.97
N LYS A 192 10.54 18.38 -11.35
CA LYS A 192 9.70 19.42 -11.92
C LYS A 192 9.87 20.76 -11.23
N ASN A 193 10.03 20.77 -9.91
CA ASN A 193 9.83 21.98 -9.11
C ASN A 193 11.12 22.54 -8.49
N SER A 194 12.18 21.75 -8.30
CA SER A 194 13.37 22.20 -7.57
C SER A 194 14.10 23.36 -8.27
N ASP A 195 14.20 23.34 -9.60
CA ASP A 195 14.81 24.45 -10.35
C ASP A 195 13.98 25.73 -10.32
N GLU A 196 12.65 25.61 -10.25
CA GLU A 196 11.79 26.77 -10.05
C GLU A 196 11.95 27.34 -8.64
N ALA A 197 11.98 26.48 -7.62
CA ALA A 197 12.19 26.90 -6.24
C ALA A 197 13.54 27.64 -6.06
N ARG A 198 14.62 27.14 -6.67
CA ARG A 198 15.94 27.81 -6.66
C ARG A 198 15.87 29.21 -7.26
N ARG A 199 15.17 29.38 -8.40
CA ARG A 199 14.98 30.68 -9.04
C ARG A 199 14.15 31.64 -8.18
N LYS A 200 13.12 31.13 -7.50
CA LYS A 200 12.29 31.92 -6.56
C LYS A 200 13.13 32.43 -5.39
N ILE A 201 13.93 31.56 -4.78
CA ILE A 201 14.86 31.91 -3.69
C ILE A 201 15.84 33.01 -4.16
N ALA A 202 16.48 32.81 -5.31
CA ALA A 202 17.44 33.78 -5.85
C ALA A 202 16.82 35.15 -6.15
N ALA A 203 15.55 35.18 -6.57
CA ALA A 203 14.83 36.43 -6.82
C ALA A 203 14.35 37.13 -5.53
N MET A 204 14.15 36.38 -4.45
CA MET A 204 13.72 36.91 -3.14
C MET A 204 14.88 37.38 -2.27
N LYS A 205 16.08 36.80 -2.44
CA LYS A 205 17.28 37.28 -1.75
C LYS A 205 17.73 38.61 -2.38
N PRO A 206 18.00 39.65 -1.58
CA PRO A 206 18.61 40.87 -2.10
C PRO A 206 19.89 40.49 -2.84
N GLN A 207 20.05 40.95 -4.08
CA GLN A 207 21.38 40.94 -4.69
C GLN A 207 22.25 41.85 -3.83
N GLU A 208 23.27 41.31 -3.18
CA GLU A 208 24.37 42.12 -2.69
C GLU A 208 24.94 42.83 -3.91
N ALA A 209 24.58 44.11 -4.08
CA ALA A 209 25.25 44.94 -5.06
C ALA A 209 26.74 44.88 -4.71
N PRO A 210 27.64 44.63 -5.67
CA PRO A 210 29.06 44.73 -5.37
C PRO A 210 29.28 46.13 -4.82
N MET A 211 29.72 46.23 -3.56
CA MET A 211 30.08 47.52 -2.97
C MET A 211 31.00 48.19 -3.98
N GLY A 212 30.51 49.28 -4.56
CA GLY A 212 31.24 50.00 -5.59
C GLY A 212 32.63 50.27 -5.08
N THR A 213 33.64 49.82 -5.81
CA THR A 213 35.00 50.33 -5.67
C THR A 213 34.91 51.84 -5.90
N PHE A 214 34.89 52.62 -4.82
CA PHE A 214 35.02 54.07 -4.91
C PHE A 214 36.39 54.35 -5.54
N PRO A 215 36.47 55.09 -6.66
CA PRO A 215 37.75 55.52 -7.19
C PRO A 215 38.41 56.44 -6.16
N GLU A 216 39.63 56.12 -5.74
CA GLU A 216 40.46 57.06 -4.99
C GLU A 216 40.69 58.32 -5.84
N MET A 217 39.95 59.37 -5.54
CA MET A 217 40.22 60.71 -6.04
C MET A 217 41.48 61.23 -5.34
N GLN A 218 42.64 61.06 -5.98
CA GLN A 218 43.85 61.82 -5.66
C GLN A 218 43.61 63.29 -6.06
N GLY A 219 43.04 64.05 -5.12
CA GLY A 219 42.90 65.50 -5.22
C GLY A 219 44.10 66.18 -4.57
N GLU A 220 44.87 66.88 -5.39
CA GLU A 220 46.08 67.63 -5.03
C GLU A 220 45.83 68.62 -3.88
N MET A 221 46.82 68.63 -2.98
CA MET A 221 46.95 69.53 -1.85
C MET A 221 47.30 70.95 -2.37
N GLN A 222 46.39 71.92 -2.24
CA GLN A 222 46.75 73.34 -2.29
C GLN A 222 46.55 73.99 -0.93
N SER A 223 47.65 74.58 -0.47
CA SER A 223 47.90 75.22 0.81
C SER A 223 47.17 76.56 1.02
N ALA A 224 46.89 76.82 2.29
CA ALA A 224 46.23 77.95 3.01
C ALA A 224 46.74 79.39 2.65
N PRO A 225 46.27 80.53 3.25
CA PRO A 225 45.42 80.68 4.46
C PRO A 225 44.40 81.85 4.51
N GLY A 226 43.50 81.80 5.50
CA GLY A 226 43.06 83.01 6.23
C GLY A 226 41.55 83.25 6.37
N GLN A 227 41.02 82.95 7.56
CA GLN A 227 40.16 83.78 8.43
C GLN A 227 39.11 82.93 9.20
N ARG A 228 39.24 82.94 10.54
CA ARG A 228 38.23 82.58 11.56
C ARG A 228 37.26 83.77 11.78
N PRO A 229 36.19 83.70 12.61
CA PRO A 229 35.63 82.62 13.46
C PRO A 229 34.10 82.40 13.18
N THR A 230 33.31 81.47 13.75
CA THR A 230 32.84 81.36 15.15
C THR A 230 31.98 80.09 15.37
N GLN A 231 32.26 79.40 16.48
CA GLN A 231 31.39 78.71 17.46
C GLN A 231 30.27 77.69 17.11
N SER A 232 30.47 76.50 17.73
CA SER A 232 29.52 75.60 18.42
C SER A 232 28.50 74.82 17.57
N GLN A 233 28.29 73.51 17.74
CA GLN A 233 28.26 72.73 18.97
C GLN A 233 28.84 71.30 18.79
N GLN A 234 29.37 70.79 19.92
CA GLN A 234 29.65 69.39 20.25
C GLN A 234 28.38 68.51 20.08
N GLU A 235 28.46 67.20 19.82
CA GLU A 235 28.92 66.14 20.73
C GLU A 235 29.57 65.00 19.90
N SER A 236 30.88 64.78 20.00
CA SER A 236 31.58 63.87 20.93
C SER A 236 31.01 62.45 21.01
N PHE A 237 31.60 61.58 20.19
CA PHE A 237 31.75 60.15 20.42
C PHE A 237 32.35 59.89 21.82
N VAL A 238 31.72 59.01 22.58
CA VAL A 238 32.37 58.27 23.66
C VAL A 238 32.45 56.83 23.23
N ALA A 239 33.67 56.31 23.22
CA ALA A 239 33.94 54.89 23.09
C ALA A 239 33.50 54.19 24.38
N GLU A 240 32.73 53.12 24.26
CA GLU A 240 32.54 52.18 25.36
C GLU A 240 32.95 50.78 24.91
N SER A 241 33.87 50.24 25.70
CA SER A 241 34.55 48.96 25.58
C SER A 241 33.59 47.79 25.62
N PHE A 242 33.73 46.87 24.66
CA PHE A 242 33.12 45.55 24.70
C PHE A 242 33.63 44.78 25.93
N VAL A 243 32.73 44.51 26.87
CA VAL A 243 32.93 43.50 27.92
C VAL A 243 32.55 42.15 27.32
N VAL A 244 33.48 41.20 27.37
CA VAL A 244 33.26 39.80 27.03
C VAL A 244 32.61 39.12 28.24
N GLU A 245 31.36 38.70 28.11
CA GLU A 245 30.72 37.79 29.07
C GLU A 245 30.93 36.31 28.67
N PRO A 246 31.04 35.40 29.66
CA PRO A 246 31.59 34.07 29.48
C PRO A 246 30.59 33.07 28.92
N VAL A 247 31.13 32.14 28.13
CA VAL A 247 30.46 30.96 27.58
C VAL A 247 30.11 30.00 28.73
N GLU A 248 28.82 29.76 28.96
CA GLU A 248 28.40 28.64 29.82
C GLU A 248 28.68 27.32 29.09
N ALA A 249 29.46 26.48 29.77
CA ALA A 249 29.94 25.21 29.29
C ALA A 249 28.84 24.14 29.33
N MET A 250 28.78 23.37 28.24
CA MET A 250 28.06 22.10 28.13
C MET A 250 28.50 21.10 29.22
N PRO A 251 27.60 20.31 29.82
CA PRO A 251 28.01 19.08 30.48
C PRO A 251 28.18 17.95 29.46
N THR A 252 29.40 17.39 29.43
CA THR A 252 29.77 16.16 28.73
C THR A 252 29.22 14.92 29.45
N PRO A 253 29.06 13.77 28.76
CA PRO A 253 28.43 12.57 29.31
C PRO A 253 29.42 11.78 30.16
N SER A 254 29.04 11.47 31.40
CA SER A 254 29.74 10.51 32.26
C SER A 254 29.01 9.16 32.29
N GLN A 255 29.83 8.13 32.42
CA GLN A 255 29.67 6.72 32.07
C GLN A 255 28.79 5.85 33.02
N PRO A 256 28.57 4.55 32.69
CA PRO A 256 27.36 3.81 33.03
C PRO A 256 27.46 3.12 34.39
N VAL A 257 26.35 3.06 35.13
CA VAL A 257 26.30 2.37 36.43
C VAL A 257 25.01 1.54 36.56
N ARG A 258 25.25 0.22 36.50
CA ARG A 258 24.68 -0.90 37.28
C ARG A 258 23.20 -1.25 37.16
N LYS A 259 23.02 -2.52 36.76
CA LYS A 259 21.87 -3.36 37.06
C LYS A 259 21.73 -3.52 38.57
N GLU A 260 20.57 -3.19 39.11
CA GLU A 260 20.13 -3.72 40.40
C GLU A 260 18.95 -4.66 40.19
N THR A 261 19.22 -5.90 40.55
CA THR A 261 18.27 -7.00 40.74
C THR A 261 17.71 -6.85 42.14
N ILE A 262 16.39 -6.68 42.31
CA ILE A 262 15.69 -6.91 43.58
C ILE A 262 14.31 -7.49 43.20
N GLU A 263 14.15 -8.82 43.27
CA GLU A 263 13.70 -9.61 44.42
C GLU A 263 12.17 -9.57 44.61
N ILE A 264 11.58 -10.74 44.40
CA ILE A 264 10.16 -11.04 44.50
C ILE A 264 9.79 -11.09 45.97
N VAL A 265 8.90 -10.21 46.43
CA VAL A 265 8.17 -10.40 47.68
C VAL A 265 6.75 -10.79 47.33
N ALA A 266 6.43 -12.05 47.58
CA ALA A 266 5.08 -12.58 47.54
C ALA A 266 4.29 -12.02 48.73
N GLU A 267 3.20 -11.32 48.45
CA GLU A 267 2.21 -10.97 49.47
C GLU A 267 0.92 -11.75 49.20
N THR A 268 0.81 -12.85 49.94
CA THR A 268 -0.37 -13.71 50.06
C THR A 268 -1.51 -12.89 50.66
N LYS A 269 -2.58 -12.66 49.90
CA LYS A 269 -3.88 -12.28 50.47
C LYS A 269 -4.88 -13.42 50.30
N VAL A 270 -5.23 -13.99 51.45
CA VAL A 270 -6.25 -15.02 51.69
C VAL A 270 -7.62 -14.51 51.20
N PRO A 271 -8.47 -15.36 50.59
CA PRO A 271 -9.77 -14.95 50.08
C PRO A 271 -10.76 -14.74 51.22
N GLU A 272 -11.53 -13.66 51.10
CA GLU A 272 -12.63 -13.35 52.00
C GLU A 272 -13.88 -14.15 51.63
N LYS A 273 -14.58 -14.49 52.70
CA LYS A 273 -15.74 -15.37 52.89
C LYS A 273 -16.86 -15.26 51.84
N VAL A 274 -17.38 -16.44 51.54
CA VAL A 274 -18.67 -16.77 50.93
C VAL A 274 -19.81 -16.19 51.76
N GLU A 275 -20.76 -15.50 51.10
CA GLU A 275 -22.13 -15.34 51.57
C GLU A 275 -23.10 -15.99 50.58
N ASP A 276 -24.05 -16.70 51.18
CA ASP A 276 -25.08 -17.57 50.62
C ASP A 276 -26.19 -16.84 49.85
N MET A 277 -26.94 -17.68 49.10
CA MET A 277 -28.37 -17.60 48.71
C MET A 277 -28.65 -17.46 47.20
N PRO A 278 -29.76 -18.04 46.69
CA PRO A 278 -30.21 -19.42 46.86
C PRO A 278 -30.44 -20.11 45.49
N ALA A 279 -30.67 -21.43 45.56
CA ALA A 279 -30.91 -22.33 44.45
C ALA A 279 -32.16 -21.99 43.62
N GLU A 280 -32.00 -21.92 42.29
CA GLU A 280 -33.09 -22.17 41.34
C GLU A 280 -32.90 -23.57 40.73
N THR A 281 -33.95 -24.36 40.91
CA THR A 281 -34.24 -25.67 40.32
C THR A 281 -34.08 -25.70 38.80
N VAL A 282 -33.30 -26.65 38.29
CA VAL A 282 -33.38 -27.10 36.90
C VAL A 282 -33.71 -28.59 36.90
N GLU A 283 -34.83 -28.91 36.27
CA GLU A 283 -35.37 -30.25 36.09
C GLU A 283 -34.41 -31.19 35.36
N GLU A 284 -34.31 -32.38 35.93
CA GLU A 284 -33.70 -33.59 35.41
C GLU A 284 -34.45 -34.08 34.16
N LYS A 285 -33.73 -34.30 33.04
CA LYS A 285 -34.22 -35.14 31.94
C LYS A 285 -33.20 -36.23 31.65
N GLN A 286 -33.68 -37.45 31.90
CA GLN A 286 -33.03 -38.74 31.78
C GLN A 286 -32.62 -39.09 30.34
N GLU A 287 -31.47 -39.75 30.23
CA GLU A 287 -31.10 -40.62 29.11
C GLU A 287 -32.02 -41.84 28.99
N PRO A 288 -32.10 -42.49 27.82
CA PRO A 288 -32.40 -43.92 27.78
C PRO A 288 -31.26 -44.78 27.21
N GLU A 289 -31.21 -45.97 27.77
CA GLU A 289 -30.28 -47.09 27.63
C GLU A 289 -30.04 -47.65 26.22
N VAL A 290 -28.85 -48.25 26.12
CA VAL A 290 -28.31 -49.14 25.09
C VAL A 290 -29.03 -50.50 25.06
N LYS A 291 -29.28 -51.04 23.85
CA LYS A 291 -29.43 -52.48 23.62
C LYS A 291 -28.48 -52.96 22.52
N GLU A 292 -27.56 -53.84 22.91
CA GLU A 292 -26.71 -54.66 22.03
C GLU A 292 -27.53 -55.67 21.22
N THR A 293 -27.11 -55.91 19.97
CA THR A 293 -27.16 -57.25 19.36
C THR A 293 -25.94 -57.45 18.44
N VAL A 294 -25.28 -58.61 18.60
CA VAL A 294 -24.14 -59.13 17.82
C VAL A 294 -24.67 -59.92 16.60
N PRO A 295 -23.90 -60.14 15.50
CA PRO A 295 -23.16 -61.41 15.42
C PRO A 295 -21.78 -61.36 14.70
N THR A 296 -20.77 -61.90 15.38
CA THR A 296 -19.89 -63.04 15.03
C THR A 296 -19.30 -63.23 13.60
N ALA A 297 -17.96 -63.10 13.56
CA ALA A 297 -16.93 -63.96 12.93
C ALA A 297 -16.66 -64.01 11.40
N MET A 298 -15.52 -63.40 11.05
CA MET A 298 -14.34 -63.94 10.32
C MET A 298 -14.50 -64.83 9.06
N LYS A 299 -13.90 -64.38 7.94
CA LYS A 299 -12.71 -65.01 7.31
C LYS A 299 -12.17 -64.22 6.10
N ARG A 300 -10.84 -64.05 6.08
CA ARG A 300 -9.92 -63.82 4.92
C ARG A 300 -8.98 -65.05 4.85
N PRO A 301 -8.06 -65.26 3.88
CA PRO A 301 -7.83 -64.65 2.55
C PRO A 301 -7.47 -65.71 1.44
N LYS A 302 -7.24 -65.29 0.17
CA LYS A 302 -6.16 -65.87 -0.69
C LYS A 302 -5.79 -64.98 -1.89
N LEU A 303 -4.52 -65.09 -2.31
CA LEU A 303 -3.73 -64.26 -3.23
C LEU A 303 -3.17 -65.11 -4.40
N ALA A 304 -2.70 -64.44 -5.48
CA ALA A 304 -1.78 -64.86 -6.57
C ALA A 304 -2.39 -65.68 -7.74
N GLU A 305 -2.04 -65.55 -9.05
CA GLU A 305 -1.32 -64.62 -9.98
C GLU A 305 -1.36 -65.37 -11.38
N PRO A 306 -0.59 -65.07 -12.46
CA PRO A 306 -0.81 -64.09 -13.54
C PRO A 306 -0.79 -64.70 -14.99
N VAL A 307 -1.28 -64.02 -16.05
CA VAL A 307 -0.92 -64.38 -17.45
C VAL A 307 -0.82 -63.17 -18.41
N ARG A 308 0.45 -62.78 -18.64
CA ARG A 308 1.21 -62.40 -19.86
C ARG A 308 0.56 -61.82 -21.14
N ASP A 309 1.34 -60.89 -21.70
CA ASP A 309 1.32 -60.20 -23.00
C ASP A 309 1.20 -61.08 -24.26
N ARG A 310 0.57 -60.53 -25.32
CA ARG A 310 1.05 -60.60 -26.73
C ARG A 310 0.60 -59.37 -27.56
N VAL A 311 1.55 -58.92 -28.39
CA VAL A 311 1.60 -57.78 -29.33
C VAL A 311 0.86 -58.12 -30.66
N PRO A 312 0.47 -57.12 -31.51
CA PRO A 312 -0.53 -57.23 -32.58
C PRO A 312 0.06 -57.37 -34.00
N ASP A 313 -0.75 -57.79 -34.99
CA ASP A 313 -0.77 -57.27 -36.38
C ASP A 313 -2.01 -57.79 -37.18
N PRO A 314 -2.27 -57.46 -38.47
CA PRO A 314 -3.36 -56.56 -38.87
C PRO A 314 -4.29 -57.13 -39.97
N SER A 315 -5.52 -56.64 -40.10
CA SER A 315 -6.22 -56.67 -41.40
C SER A 315 -7.53 -55.88 -41.37
N ALA A 316 -7.53 -54.82 -42.19
CA ALA A 316 -8.63 -54.29 -43.00
C ALA A 316 -10.03 -54.13 -42.38
N GLU A 317 -10.49 -52.88 -42.23
CA GLU A 317 -11.43 -52.32 -43.21
C GLU A 317 -11.58 -50.79 -43.06
N MET A 318 -11.38 -50.10 -44.17
CA MET A 318 -11.27 -48.65 -44.31
C MET A 318 -12.65 -48.10 -44.71
N LYS A 319 -13.37 -47.45 -43.78
CA LYS A 319 -14.56 -46.64 -44.14
C LYS A 319 -14.12 -45.23 -44.52
N ARG A 320 -14.25 -44.93 -45.81
CA ARG A 320 -14.10 -43.61 -46.43
C ARG A 320 -15.20 -42.66 -45.95
N GLU A 321 -14.84 -41.55 -45.33
CA GLU A 321 -15.71 -40.37 -45.21
C GLU A 321 -15.66 -39.56 -46.51
N LYS A 322 -16.84 -39.16 -47.00
CA LYS A 322 -17.03 -38.31 -48.19
C LYS A 322 -16.77 -36.84 -47.84
N PRO A 323 -16.25 -36.03 -48.79
CA PRO A 323 -16.03 -34.61 -48.60
C PRO A 323 -17.33 -33.82 -48.77
N THR A 324 -17.68 -32.97 -47.81
CA THR A 324 -18.75 -31.96 -47.91
C THR A 324 -18.18 -30.59 -48.29
N PRO A 325 -18.98 -29.73 -48.96
CA PRO A 325 -18.52 -28.77 -49.93
C PRO A 325 -18.04 -27.43 -49.36
N SER A 326 -17.18 -26.78 -50.12
CA SER A 326 -16.73 -25.39 -49.97
C SER A 326 -17.88 -24.41 -49.88
N VAL A 327 -18.00 -23.70 -48.76
CA VAL A 327 -18.88 -22.53 -48.60
C VAL A 327 -18.34 -21.37 -49.46
N PRO A 328 -19.20 -20.60 -50.17
CA PRO A 328 -18.77 -19.52 -51.05
C PRO A 328 -18.16 -18.34 -50.27
N ALA A 329 -17.18 -17.68 -50.87
CA ALA A 329 -16.57 -16.45 -50.36
C ALA A 329 -17.63 -15.34 -50.16
N VAL A 330 -18.01 -15.11 -48.89
CA VAL A 330 -18.80 -13.95 -48.49
C VAL A 330 -17.93 -12.70 -48.64
N LYS A 331 -18.35 -11.74 -49.47
CA LYS A 331 -17.75 -10.41 -49.56
C LYS A 331 -17.74 -9.77 -48.15
N PRO A 332 -16.62 -9.24 -47.64
CA PRO A 332 -16.57 -8.73 -46.28
C PRO A 332 -17.44 -7.48 -46.13
N ALA A 333 -18.35 -7.52 -45.16
CA ALA A 333 -19.11 -6.38 -44.67
C ALA A 333 -18.18 -5.21 -44.28
N PRO A 334 -18.66 -3.94 -44.26
CA PRO A 334 -17.86 -2.79 -43.88
C PRO A 334 -17.37 -2.94 -42.42
N GLN A 335 -16.12 -3.37 -42.25
CA GLN A 335 -15.49 -3.49 -40.94
C GLN A 335 -14.99 -2.10 -40.53
N LYS A 336 -15.47 -1.58 -39.39
CA LYS A 336 -14.94 -0.36 -38.76
C LYS A 336 -13.42 -0.51 -38.64
N ARG A 337 -12.64 0.51 -39.01
CA ARG A 337 -11.18 0.48 -38.91
C ARG A 337 -10.69 1.48 -37.87
N VAL A 338 -9.56 1.19 -37.24
CA VAL A 338 -8.90 2.10 -36.30
C VAL A 338 -7.44 2.30 -36.68
N ARG A 339 -6.96 3.54 -36.54
CA ARG A 339 -5.56 3.93 -36.69
C ARG A 339 -4.91 4.11 -35.31
N ILE A 340 -3.72 3.57 -35.13
CA ILE A 340 -2.96 3.70 -33.88
C ILE A 340 -2.31 5.09 -33.77
N VAL A 341 -2.52 5.79 -32.65
CA VAL A 341 -2.08 7.20 -32.43
C VAL A 341 -1.10 7.37 -31.26
N THR A 342 -0.19 6.40 -31.04
CA THR A 342 0.80 6.46 -29.96
C THR A 342 1.96 7.44 -30.24
N ARG A 343 2.62 7.96 -29.20
CA ARG A 343 3.72 8.96 -29.33
C ARG A 343 5.09 8.34 -29.63
N LYS A 344 5.63 7.51 -28.72
CA LYS A 344 6.98 6.95 -28.80
C LYS A 344 7.05 5.42 -28.76
N THR A 345 5.98 4.75 -28.31
CA THR A 345 5.95 3.29 -28.11
C THR A 345 4.85 2.62 -28.96
N PRO A 346 5.11 1.43 -29.53
CA PRO A 346 4.08 0.61 -30.16
C PRO A 346 2.91 0.31 -29.19
N LEU A 347 1.69 0.29 -29.70
CA LEU A 347 0.50 -0.06 -28.92
C LEU A 347 0.45 -1.58 -28.72
N ARG A 348 0.48 -2.01 -27.46
CA ARG A 348 0.42 -3.43 -27.10
C ARG A 348 -0.96 -4.01 -27.39
N VAL A 349 -0.99 -5.08 -28.19
CA VAL A 349 -2.16 -5.93 -28.43
C VAL A 349 -2.17 -7.02 -27.39
N ARG A 350 -3.31 -7.22 -26.73
CA ARG A 350 -3.44 -8.12 -25.58
C ARG A 350 -4.42 -9.24 -25.83
N GLU A 351 -4.28 -10.33 -25.09
CA GLU A 351 -5.18 -11.48 -25.18
C GLU A 351 -6.59 -11.18 -24.65
N SER A 352 -6.71 -10.25 -23.71
CA SER A 352 -7.99 -9.85 -23.10
C SER A 352 -8.09 -8.32 -22.94
N PRO A 353 -9.30 -7.73 -22.82
CA PRO A 353 -9.50 -6.28 -22.68
C PRO A 353 -9.17 -5.78 -21.27
N ASN A 354 -7.95 -6.04 -20.79
CA ASN A 354 -7.46 -5.58 -19.52
C ASN A 354 -5.93 -5.37 -19.56
N ASN A 355 -5.41 -4.54 -18.67
CA ASN A 355 -3.99 -4.18 -18.62
C ASN A 355 -3.06 -5.26 -18.02
N LYS A 356 -3.62 -6.32 -17.42
CA LYS A 356 -2.90 -7.43 -16.79
C LYS A 356 -2.67 -8.62 -17.73
N SER A 357 -3.42 -8.71 -18.82
CA SER A 357 -3.37 -9.83 -19.77
C SER A 357 -2.10 -9.84 -20.60
N LYS A 358 -1.72 -11.04 -21.06
CA LYS A 358 -0.53 -11.27 -21.88
C LYS A 358 -0.57 -10.41 -23.14
N VAL A 359 0.57 -9.80 -23.46
CA VAL A 359 0.77 -9.07 -24.70
C VAL A 359 1.05 -10.09 -25.80
N VAL A 360 0.18 -10.14 -26.80
CA VAL A 360 0.26 -11.10 -27.91
C VAL A 360 0.93 -10.50 -29.16
N SER A 361 0.90 -9.18 -29.30
CA SER A 361 1.57 -8.45 -30.39
C SER A 361 1.72 -6.97 -30.04
N ALA A 362 2.35 -6.19 -30.90
CA ALA A 362 2.49 -4.76 -30.77
C ALA A 362 2.30 -4.08 -32.14
N LEU A 363 1.46 -3.05 -32.18
CA LEU A 363 1.15 -2.28 -33.39
C LEU A 363 1.90 -0.95 -33.36
N SER A 364 2.65 -0.66 -34.43
CA SER A 364 3.35 0.62 -34.59
C SER A 364 2.36 1.77 -34.77
N LYS A 365 2.84 3.00 -34.51
CA LYS A 365 2.10 4.22 -34.81
C LYS A 365 1.63 4.22 -36.28
N ASP A 366 0.45 4.78 -36.53
CA ASP A 366 -0.19 4.92 -37.84
C ASP A 366 -0.63 3.60 -38.51
N THR A 367 -0.42 2.45 -37.85
CA THR A 367 -0.95 1.16 -38.30
C THR A 367 -2.48 1.18 -38.28
N VAL A 368 -3.10 0.65 -39.34
CA VAL A 368 -4.57 0.56 -39.47
C VAL A 368 -5.01 -0.89 -39.41
N VAL A 369 -5.93 -1.19 -38.49
CA VAL A 369 -6.45 -2.55 -38.27
C VAL A 369 -7.98 -2.56 -38.24
N PRO A 370 -8.63 -3.64 -38.69
CA PRO A 370 -10.08 -3.79 -38.59
C PRO A 370 -10.50 -4.07 -37.13
N VAL A 371 -11.64 -3.51 -36.74
CA VAL A 371 -12.29 -3.71 -35.44
C VAL A 371 -13.37 -4.78 -35.58
N LEU A 372 -13.29 -5.80 -34.74
CA LEU A 372 -14.24 -6.90 -34.67
C LEU A 372 -15.30 -6.67 -33.59
N GLN A 373 -14.87 -6.14 -32.44
CA GLN A 373 -15.74 -5.86 -31.28
C GLN A 373 -15.26 -4.60 -30.56
N GLU A 374 -16.18 -3.98 -29.83
CA GLU A 374 -15.86 -2.85 -28.96
C GLU A 374 -16.48 -2.99 -27.58
N THR A 375 -15.75 -2.55 -26.57
CA THR A 375 -16.22 -2.41 -25.18
C THR A 375 -16.11 -0.94 -24.78
N LYS A 376 -16.32 -0.61 -23.50
CA LYS A 376 -16.18 0.77 -23.00
C LYS A 376 -14.81 1.38 -23.31
N ASP A 377 -13.73 0.63 -23.03
CA ASP A 377 -12.35 1.15 -23.10
C ASP A 377 -11.44 0.41 -24.11
N TRP A 378 -11.93 -0.66 -24.76
CA TRP A 378 -11.13 -1.51 -25.65
C TRP A 378 -11.76 -1.76 -27.02
N PHE A 379 -10.91 -1.91 -28.04
CA PHE A 379 -11.25 -2.49 -29.33
C PHE A 379 -10.65 -3.89 -29.44
N GLN A 380 -11.43 -4.87 -29.88
CA GLN A 380 -10.90 -6.13 -30.38
C GLN A 380 -10.56 -5.94 -31.86
N VAL A 381 -9.32 -6.19 -32.22
CA VAL A 381 -8.80 -5.99 -33.57
C VAL A 381 -8.16 -7.28 -34.09
N GLU A 382 -8.17 -7.42 -35.41
CA GLU A 382 -7.37 -8.44 -36.10
C GLU A 382 -6.02 -7.81 -36.49
N TYR A 383 -4.94 -8.19 -35.82
CA TYR A 383 -3.61 -7.59 -36.01
C TYR A 383 -2.76 -8.32 -37.06
N GLU A 384 -3.07 -9.59 -37.30
CA GLU A 384 -2.50 -10.45 -38.35
C GLU A 384 -3.63 -11.35 -38.86
N LYS A 385 -3.51 -11.88 -40.08
CA LYS A 385 -4.54 -12.73 -40.71
C LYS A 385 -4.94 -13.89 -39.78
N GLY A 386 -6.17 -13.88 -39.29
CA GLY A 386 -6.74 -14.86 -38.37
C GLY A 386 -6.39 -14.66 -36.89
N LYS A 387 -5.49 -13.73 -36.53
CA LYS A 387 -5.09 -13.47 -35.14
C LYS A 387 -5.77 -12.23 -34.57
N LYS A 388 -6.42 -12.41 -33.43
CA LYS A 388 -7.24 -11.40 -32.76
C LYS A 388 -6.60 -10.98 -31.44
N GLY A 389 -6.82 -9.73 -31.05
CA GLY A 389 -6.42 -9.25 -29.73
C GLY A 389 -7.02 -7.89 -29.41
N TRP A 390 -6.75 -7.40 -28.22
CA TRP A 390 -7.39 -6.23 -27.64
C TRP A 390 -6.42 -5.06 -27.53
N ILE A 391 -6.87 -3.89 -27.97
CA ILE A 391 -6.14 -2.63 -27.89
C ILE A 391 -6.97 -1.57 -27.16
N VAL A 392 -6.31 -0.64 -26.50
CA VAL A 392 -6.98 0.42 -25.73
C VAL A 392 -7.51 1.50 -26.66
N LYS A 393 -8.79 1.89 -26.51
CA LYS A 393 -9.46 2.92 -27.33
C LYS A 393 -8.74 4.27 -27.28
N LYS A 394 -8.26 4.66 -26.10
CA LYS A 394 -7.53 5.93 -25.86
C LYS A 394 -6.37 6.17 -26.83
N TYR A 395 -5.75 5.11 -27.35
CA TYR A 395 -4.60 5.19 -28.25
C TYR A 395 -4.94 4.82 -29.71
N SER A 396 -6.23 4.84 -30.05
CA SER A 396 -6.74 4.45 -31.36
C SER A 396 -7.78 5.46 -31.86
N LYS A 397 -7.67 5.91 -33.10
CA LYS A 397 -8.64 6.79 -33.76
C LYS A 397 -9.49 5.99 -34.75
N GLN A 398 -10.81 5.99 -34.58
CA GLN A 398 -11.71 5.37 -35.56
C GLN A 398 -11.64 6.11 -36.90
N LEU A 399 -11.57 5.35 -37.98
CA LEU A 399 -11.66 5.84 -39.34
C LEU A 399 -13.11 5.65 -39.84
N PRO A 400 -13.63 6.60 -40.64
CA PRO A 400 -14.97 6.54 -41.20
C PRO A 400 -15.19 5.34 -42.12
#